data_AF-A0A2T3YUC2-F1
#
_entry.id   AF-A0A2T3YUC2-F1
#
_cell.length_a   1.000
_cell.length_b   1.000
_cell.length_c   1.000
_cell.angle_alpha   90.00
_cell.angle_beta   90.00
_cell.angle_gamma   90.00
#
_symmetry.space_group_name_H-M   'P 1'
#
loop_
_entity.id
_entity.type
_entity.pdbx_description
1 polymer ?
#
loop_
_entity_poly.entity_id
_entity_poly.type
_entity_poly.pdbx_seq_one_letter_code
_entity_poly.pdbx_strand_id
1 'polypeptide(L)'
;MSVAPPSQGLGSNFNYFLADGGNAITGLNVEITFAEPLISTSNGFGFQLNGYAQELSGAPSTTPNWQQYVVFSQPGDRTLYGIIDNWEGTVPDGTYAQIINDESTITTLPKANQIPAGASINIVPTFNSKNVITGVTYVYTPPGGQAVSTSVTLTDLDVYGTNDRITSAYESPISALTLNIVGDYDGNDGVFSSGSGTIVYTAAQPLTVLTTEPSYTAFQDGTGETANTVYGELPVSDSTTITQTWGISAEGSPFIGPAVGHKLPIPPSARQKKKGQN
;
A
#
# COMPACT_ATOMS: atom_id res chain seq x y z
N MET A 1 -17.34 -8.46 -18.78
CA MET A 1 -18.28 -8.24 -17.66
C MET A 1 -17.46 -7.74 -16.48
N SER A 2 -17.94 -6.74 -15.75
CA SER A 2 -17.32 -6.26 -14.50
C SER A 2 -17.81 -7.06 -13.30
N VAL A 3 -16.98 -7.14 -12.25
CA VAL A 3 -17.39 -7.62 -10.93
C VAL A 3 -18.17 -6.50 -10.26
N ALA A 4 -19.32 -6.82 -9.67
CA ALA A 4 -20.08 -5.83 -8.91
C ALA A 4 -19.20 -5.18 -7.82
N PRO A 5 -19.32 -3.87 -7.55
CA PRO A 5 -18.62 -3.25 -6.43
C PRO A 5 -18.89 -3.98 -5.11
N PRO A 6 -17.92 -3.99 -4.17
CA PRO A 6 -18.19 -4.33 -2.78
C PRO A 6 -19.37 -3.52 -2.22
N SER A 7 -20.08 -4.06 -1.23
CA SER A 7 -21.25 -3.36 -0.65
C SER A 7 -20.89 -2.03 0.00
N GLN A 8 -19.62 -1.89 0.37
CA GLN A 8 -18.97 -0.72 0.94
C GLN A 8 -18.64 0.36 -0.10
N GLY A 9 -18.69 0.04 -1.39
CA GLY A 9 -18.31 0.93 -2.50
C GLY A 9 -16.84 0.77 -2.94
N LEU A 10 -16.42 1.65 -3.85
CA LEU A 10 -15.06 1.69 -4.41
C LEU A 10 -14.50 3.11 -4.29
N GLY A 11 -13.74 3.34 -3.23
CA GLY A 11 -13.10 4.62 -2.98
C GLY A 11 -12.36 4.65 -1.65
N SER A 12 -11.49 5.64 -1.48
CA SER A 12 -10.77 5.86 -0.22
C SER A 12 -9.95 4.61 0.18
N ASN A 13 -10.03 4.20 1.45
CA ASN A 13 -9.44 2.99 1.99
C ASN A 13 -10.16 1.68 1.63
N PHE A 14 -11.15 1.71 0.74
CA PHE A 14 -11.88 0.50 0.34
C PHE A 14 -11.78 0.23 -1.16
N ASN A 15 -11.28 -0.96 -1.51
CA ASN A 15 -11.12 -1.41 -2.89
C ASN A 15 -11.38 -2.94 -2.96
N TYR A 16 -11.34 -3.52 -4.16
CA TYR A 16 -11.38 -4.98 -4.33
C TYR A 16 -10.14 -5.64 -3.71
N PHE A 17 -10.33 -6.89 -3.30
CA PHE A 17 -9.23 -7.81 -3.04
C PHE A 17 -8.82 -8.50 -4.34
N LEU A 18 -7.52 -8.59 -4.58
CA LEU A 18 -6.95 -9.44 -5.62
C LEU A 18 -6.27 -10.62 -4.96
N ALA A 19 -6.61 -11.84 -5.36
CA ALA A 19 -6.12 -13.04 -4.70
C ALA A 19 -5.94 -14.22 -5.67
N ASP A 20 -5.18 -15.22 -5.25
CA ASP A 20 -5.01 -16.49 -5.99
C ASP A 20 -5.47 -17.69 -5.15
N GLY A 21 -6.73 -17.66 -4.71
CA GLY A 21 -7.37 -18.83 -4.07
C GLY A 21 -6.67 -19.38 -2.83
N GLY A 22 -5.89 -18.54 -2.11
CA GLY A 22 -5.10 -18.94 -0.95
C GLY A 22 -3.65 -19.33 -1.25
N ASN A 23 -3.24 -19.38 -2.51
CA ASN A 23 -1.85 -19.57 -2.91
C ASN A 23 -1.03 -18.29 -2.70
N ALA A 24 0.29 -18.45 -2.59
CA ALA A 24 1.20 -17.32 -2.49
C ALA A 24 1.27 -16.53 -3.81
N ILE A 25 1.06 -15.23 -3.73
CA ILE A 25 1.21 -14.29 -4.84
C ILE A 25 2.69 -13.96 -5.00
N THR A 26 3.23 -14.10 -6.21
CA THR A 26 4.63 -13.76 -6.52
C THR A 26 4.76 -12.93 -7.80
N GLY A 27 5.96 -12.39 -8.05
CA GLY A 27 6.25 -11.59 -9.24
C GLY A 27 5.41 -10.31 -9.34
N LEU A 28 4.98 -9.78 -8.20
CA LEU A 28 4.07 -8.65 -8.11
C LEU A 28 4.76 -7.34 -8.54
N ASN A 29 4.11 -6.62 -9.44
CA ASN A 29 4.39 -5.22 -9.76
C ASN A 29 3.06 -4.46 -9.79
N VAL A 30 2.95 -3.44 -8.94
CA VAL A 30 1.80 -2.53 -8.93
C VAL A 30 2.25 -1.18 -9.48
N GLU A 31 1.80 -0.86 -10.68
CA GLU A 31 2.06 0.42 -11.35
C GLU A 31 0.87 1.36 -11.19
N ILE A 32 1.13 2.58 -10.70
CA ILE A 32 0.15 3.65 -10.60
C ILE A 32 0.55 4.73 -11.59
N THR A 33 -0.33 5.04 -12.53
CA THR A 33 -0.14 6.10 -13.53
C THR A 33 -1.00 7.31 -13.20
N PHE A 34 -0.56 8.47 -13.69
CA PHE A 34 -1.21 9.76 -13.45
C PHE A 34 -1.57 10.41 -14.79
N ALA A 35 -2.83 10.26 -15.23
CA ALA A 35 -3.34 10.95 -16.42
C ALA A 35 -3.53 12.45 -16.16
N GLU A 36 -4.01 12.80 -14.97
CA GLU A 36 -4.05 14.16 -14.43
C GLU A 36 -3.08 14.29 -13.25
N PRO A 37 -2.59 15.50 -12.95
CA PRO A 37 -1.73 15.67 -11.78
C PRO A 37 -2.53 15.36 -10.50
N LEU A 38 -1.97 14.54 -9.62
CA LEU A 38 -2.53 14.40 -8.26
C LEU A 38 -2.12 15.64 -7.46
N ILE A 39 -3.10 16.39 -6.95
CA ILE A 39 -2.86 17.60 -6.15
C ILE A 39 -3.52 17.45 -4.79
N SER A 40 -2.70 17.34 -3.74
CA SER A 40 -3.15 17.34 -2.35
C SER A 40 -3.39 18.76 -1.85
N THR A 41 -4.59 19.02 -1.34
CA THR A 41 -4.93 20.26 -0.63
C THR A 41 -4.77 20.13 0.89
N SER A 42 -4.79 18.91 1.43
CA SER A 42 -4.50 18.63 2.84
C SER A 42 -3.99 17.20 3.02
N ASN A 43 -3.14 17.02 4.04
CA ASN A 43 -2.68 15.71 4.52
C ASN A 43 -1.91 14.84 3.50
N GLY A 44 -1.21 15.49 2.56
CA GLY A 44 -0.28 14.79 1.67
C GLY A 44 -0.97 13.74 0.82
N PHE A 45 -0.24 12.69 0.48
CA PHE A 45 -0.79 11.53 -0.23
C PHE A 45 -0.01 10.27 0.12
N GLY A 46 -0.70 9.14 0.10
CA GLY A 46 -0.16 7.80 0.26
C GLY A 46 -0.75 6.83 -0.76
N PHE A 47 0.10 5.96 -1.31
CA PHE A 47 -0.26 4.83 -2.17
C PHE A 47 0.11 3.57 -1.41
N GLN A 48 -0.90 2.90 -0.85
CA GLN A 48 -0.70 1.83 0.12
C GLN A 48 -1.04 0.49 -0.51
N LEU A 49 -0.01 -0.32 -0.78
CA LEU A 49 -0.16 -1.71 -1.17
C LEU A 49 -0.25 -2.55 0.10
N ASN A 50 -1.45 -3.06 0.38
CA ASN A 50 -1.72 -3.93 1.51
C ASN A 50 -1.60 -5.37 1.06
N GLY A 51 -0.62 -6.09 1.61
CA GLY A 51 -0.43 -7.53 1.43
C GLY A 51 -0.99 -8.29 2.63
N TYR A 52 -1.89 -9.23 2.37
CA TYR A 52 -2.53 -10.05 3.39
C TYR A 52 -1.88 -11.43 3.37
N ALA A 53 -1.30 -11.84 4.50
CA ALA A 53 -0.65 -13.14 4.57
C ALA A 53 -1.68 -14.27 4.60
N GLN A 54 -1.24 -15.45 4.14
CA GLN A 54 -2.01 -16.67 4.31
C GLN A 54 -2.13 -17.02 5.80
N GLU A 55 -3.31 -17.46 6.23
CA GLU A 55 -3.47 -18.12 7.52
C GLU A 55 -2.75 -19.49 7.49
N LEU A 56 -1.60 -19.57 8.17
CA LEU A 56 -0.79 -20.78 8.27
C LEU A 56 -0.84 -21.32 9.70
N SER A 57 -1.41 -22.52 9.86
CA SER A 57 -1.44 -23.20 11.15
C SER A 57 -0.02 -23.43 11.68
N GLY A 58 0.27 -22.91 12.88
CA GLY A 58 1.59 -23.03 13.51
C GLY A 58 2.65 -22.07 12.98
N ALA A 59 2.26 -21.04 12.21
CA ALA A 59 3.17 -19.93 11.90
C ALA A 59 3.74 -19.34 13.20
N PRO A 60 5.06 -19.05 13.26
CA PRO A 60 5.64 -18.31 14.37
C PRO A 60 4.88 -17.01 14.59
N SER A 61 4.74 -16.58 15.86
CA SER A 61 4.11 -15.29 16.18
C SER A 61 4.79 -14.11 15.50
N THR A 62 6.08 -14.27 15.16
CA THR A 62 6.93 -13.31 14.43
C THR A 62 6.57 -13.14 12.95
N THR A 63 5.69 -13.98 12.42
CA THR A 63 5.36 -13.98 10.99
C THR A 63 4.37 -12.85 10.71
N PRO A 64 4.68 -11.90 9.82
CA PRO A 64 3.73 -10.87 9.48
C PRO A 64 2.42 -11.46 8.94
N ASN A 65 1.30 -11.02 9.49
CA ASN A 65 -0.03 -11.34 8.97
C ASN A 65 -0.54 -10.25 8.00
N TRP A 66 0.00 -9.03 8.12
CA TRP A 66 -0.28 -7.90 7.26
C TRP A 66 1.02 -7.17 6.91
N GLN A 67 1.24 -6.95 5.61
CA GLN A 67 2.48 -6.42 5.06
C GLN A 67 2.15 -5.24 4.16
N GLN A 68 2.46 -4.02 4.61
CA GLN A 68 2.15 -2.81 3.87
C GLN A 68 3.40 -2.22 3.23
N TYR A 69 3.30 -1.91 1.93
CA TYR A 69 4.33 -1.22 1.17
C TYR A 69 3.75 0.08 0.64
N VAL A 70 4.27 1.20 1.11
CA VAL A 70 3.66 2.51 0.85
C VAL A 70 4.61 3.40 0.08
N VAL A 71 4.08 4.20 -0.84
CA VAL A 71 4.75 5.39 -1.36
C VAL A 71 4.00 6.61 -0.86
N PHE A 72 4.67 7.57 -0.24
CA PHE A 72 3.97 8.75 0.31
C PHE A 72 4.81 10.02 0.29
N SER A 73 4.13 11.15 0.50
CA SER A 73 4.73 12.46 0.78
C SER A 73 3.86 13.22 1.78
N GLN A 74 4.50 13.89 2.74
CA GLN A 74 3.84 14.70 3.77
C GLN A 74 3.42 16.07 3.21
N PRO A 75 2.44 16.76 3.85
CA PRO A 75 2.09 18.14 3.54
C PRO A 75 3.29 19.08 3.49
N GLY A 76 3.47 19.76 2.36
CA GLY A 76 4.53 20.74 2.15
C GLY A 76 5.92 20.14 1.91
N ASP A 77 6.07 18.81 2.02
CA ASP A 77 7.31 18.12 1.66
C ASP A 77 7.37 17.89 0.15
N ARG A 78 8.59 17.82 -0.38
CA ARG A 78 8.88 17.46 -1.77
C ARG A 78 9.49 16.06 -1.86
N THR A 79 9.83 15.45 -0.74
CA THR A 79 10.45 14.13 -0.73
C THR A 79 9.39 13.06 -0.91
N LEU A 80 9.61 12.19 -1.88
CA LEU A 80 8.82 10.99 -2.07
C LEU A 80 9.53 9.85 -1.35
N TYR A 81 8.84 9.22 -0.40
CA TYR A 81 9.37 8.14 0.42
C TYR A 81 8.72 6.82 0.06
N GLY A 82 9.47 5.73 0.25
CA GLY A 82 8.96 4.36 0.32
C GLY A 82 8.97 3.89 1.78
N ILE A 83 7.87 3.30 2.24
CA ILE A 83 7.72 2.74 3.60
C ILE A 83 7.46 1.25 3.52
N ILE A 84 8.17 0.49 4.35
CA ILE A 84 7.80 -0.88 4.71
C ILE A 84 7.18 -0.83 6.10
N ASP A 85 5.95 -1.29 6.20
CA ASP A 85 5.23 -1.42 7.45
C ASP A 85 4.60 -2.81 7.58
N ASN A 86 5.27 -3.69 8.32
CA ASN A 86 4.83 -5.07 8.52
C ASN A 86 4.33 -5.25 9.95
N TRP A 87 3.21 -5.95 10.09
CA TRP A 87 2.53 -6.20 11.35
C TRP A 87 2.34 -7.71 11.58
N GLU A 88 2.45 -8.12 12.84
CA GLU A 88 1.96 -9.41 13.34
C GLU A 88 0.73 -9.21 14.22
N GLY A 89 0.00 -10.28 14.46
CA GLY A 89 -1.13 -10.32 15.40
C GLY A 89 -2.22 -11.28 14.93
N THR A 90 -3.31 -11.35 15.67
CA THR A 90 -4.51 -12.10 15.26
C THR A 90 -5.75 -11.33 15.70
N VAL A 91 -6.90 -11.65 15.13
CA VAL A 91 -8.19 -11.26 15.74
C VAL A 91 -8.28 -11.94 17.12
N PRO A 92 -8.63 -11.24 18.21
CA PRO A 92 -9.32 -9.95 18.27
C PRO A 92 -8.41 -8.71 18.30
N ASP A 93 -9.03 -7.57 17.96
CA ASP A 93 -8.42 -6.24 17.94
C ASP A 93 -7.59 -5.93 19.19
N GLY A 94 -6.40 -5.37 18.97
CA GLY A 94 -5.49 -4.96 20.04
C GLY A 94 -4.39 -5.98 20.38
N THR A 95 -4.28 -7.09 19.63
CA THR A 95 -3.13 -8.00 19.75
C THR A 95 -2.05 -7.78 18.68
N TYR A 96 -2.21 -6.75 17.84
CA TYR A 96 -1.29 -6.46 16.75
C TYR A 96 0.00 -5.78 17.25
N ALA A 97 1.13 -6.20 16.71
CA ALA A 97 2.43 -5.59 16.95
C ALA A 97 3.11 -5.24 15.64
N GLN A 98 3.68 -4.04 15.59
CA GLN A 98 4.48 -3.61 14.44
C GLN A 98 5.84 -4.31 14.47
N ILE A 99 6.19 -5.01 13.39
CA ILE A 99 7.47 -5.71 13.21
C ILE A 99 8.48 -4.81 12.50
N ILE A 100 8.06 -4.11 11.45
CA ILE A 100 8.93 -3.24 10.64
C ILE A 100 8.27 -1.87 10.51
N ASN A 101 9.05 -0.81 10.66
CA ASN A 101 8.67 0.57 10.34
C ASN A 101 9.89 1.26 9.72
N ASP A 102 10.12 1.04 8.43
CA ASP A 102 11.30 1.56 7.75
C ASP A 102 10.91 2.56 6.67
N GLU A 103 11.77 3.56 6.49
CA GLU A 103 11.59 4.65 5.53
C GLU A 103 12.82 4.84 4.68
N SER A 104 12.62 4.87 3.37
CA SER A 104 13.65 5.13 2.39
C SER A 104 13.25 6.27 1.45
N THR A 105 14.19 7.15 1.14
CA THR A 105 13.94 8.21 0.15
C THR A 105 13.98 7.61 -1.26
N ILE A 106 12.92 7.82 -2.04
CA ILE A 106 12.88 7.47 -3.46
C ILE A 106 13.49 8.61 -4.28
N THR A 107 12.96 9.83 -4.11
CA THR A 107 13.39 11.00 -4.87
C THR A 107 12.87 12.32 -4.27
N THR A 108 13.21 13.44 -4.90
CA THR A 108 12.62 14.76 -4.66
C THR A 108 11.74 15.18 -5.83
N LEU A 109 10.46 15.40 -5.55
CA LEU A 109 9.45 15.90 -6.49
C LEU A 109 9.73 17.36 -6.90
N PRO A 110 9.29 17.76 -8.11
CA PRO A 110 9.45 19.14 -8.57
C PRO A 110 8.61 20.14 -7.75
N LYS A 111 7.48 19.70 -7.20
CA LYS A 111 6.56 20.52 -6.38
C LYS A 111 6.10 19.72 -5.17
N ALA A 112 5.90 20.40 -4.05
CA ALA A 112 5.29 19.80 -2.87
C ALA A 112 3.81 19.50 -3.14
N ASN A 113 3.24 18.53 -2.42
CA ASN A 113 1.83 18.15 -2.50
C ASN A 113 1.34 17.75 -3.91
N GLN A 114 2.24 17.38 -4.82
CA GLN A 114 1.87 17.10 -6.20
C GLN A 114 2.67 15.96 -6.82
N ILE A 115 1.96 15.02 -7.45
CA ILE A 115 2.52 14.14 -8.49
C ILE A 115 2.11 14.70 -9.87
N PRO A 116 3.06 14.98 -10.78
CA PRO A 116 2.72 15.55 -12.09
C PRO A 116 2.03 14.51 -13.01
N ALA A 117 1.17 15.00 -13.91
CA ALA A 117 0.61 14.17 -14.98
C ALA A 117 1.71 13.58 -15.87
N GLY A 118 1.50 12.35 -16.33
CA GLY A 118 2.46 11.56 -17.12
C GLY A 118 3.54 10.87 -16.29
N ALA A 119 3.53 11.02 -14.96
CA ALA A 119 4.40 10.24 -14.09
C ALA A 119 3.85 8.82 -13.87
N SER A 120 4.70 7.93 -13.35
CA SER A 120 4.28 6.66 -12.77
C SER A 120 5.03 6.33 -11.49
N ILE A 121 4.40 5.54 -10.63
CA ILE A 121 4.97 4.95 -9.43
C ILE A 121 4.84 3.44 -9.53
N ASN A 122 5.89 2.69 -9.22
CA ASN A 122 5.82 1.23 -9.08
C ASN A 122 6.19 0.82 -7.66
N ILE A 123 5.43 -0.13 -7.12
CA ILE A 123 5.76 -0.85 -5.89
C ILE A 123 6.00 -2.30 -6.28
N VAL A 124 7.23 -2.77 -6.11
CA VAL A 124 7.71 -4.07 -6.62
C VAL A 124 8.29 -4.92 -5.48
N PRO A 125 7.45 -5.70 -4.78
CA PRO A 125 7.95 -6.66 -3.79
C PRO A 125 8.88 -7.70 -4.43
N THR A 126 9.93 -8.05 -3.71
CA THR A 126 10.93 -9.06 -4.10
C THR A 126 10.63 -10.36 -3.37
N PHE A 127 10.61 -11.47 -4.11
CA PHE A 127 10.26 -12.78 -3.59
C PHE A 127 11.46 -13.73 -3.66
N ASN A 128 11.59 -14.62 -2.68
CA ASN A 128 12.58 -15.71 -2.73
C ASN A 128 11.97 -17.03 -3.23
N SER A 129 12.77 -18.10 -3.27
CA SER A 129 12.34 -19.44 -3.70
C SER A 129 11.26 -20.10 -2.83
N LYS A 130 10.96 -19.54 -1.66
CA LYS A 130 9.86 -19.98 -0.77
C LYS A 130 8.59 -19.13 -0.95
N ASN A 131 8.57 -18.25 -1.96
CA ASN A 131 7.46 -17.36 -2.28
C ASN A 131 7.10 -16.36 -1.16
N VAL A 132 8.03 -16.06 -0.27
CA VAL A 132 7.88 -15.02 0.76
C VAL A 132 8.52 -13.72 0.29
N ILE A 133 8.00 -12.58 0.75
CA ILE A 133 8.58 -11.28 0.43
C ILE A 133 9.86 -11.09 1.26
N THR A 134 10.96 -10.74 0.60
CA THR A 134 12.27 -10.50 1.23
C THR A 134 12.77 -9.07 1.06
N GLY A 135 12.01 -8.23 0.36
CA GLY A 135 12.33 -6.84 0.12
C GLY A 135 11.34 -6.19 -0.83
N VAL A 136 11.59 -4.95 -1.18
CA VAL A 136 10.74 -4.17 -2.09
C VAL A 136 11.58 -3.15 -2.82
N THR A 137 11.24 -2.91 -4.08
CA THR A 137 11.76 -1.80 -4.87
C THR A 137 10.64 -0.83 -5.15
N TYR A 138 10.86 0.44 -4.79
CA TYR A 138 9.98 1.54 -5.17
C TYR A 138 10.60 2.28 -6.35
N VAL A 139 9.81 2.53 -7.37
CA VAL A 139 10.25 3.25 -8.58
C VAL A 139 9.36 4.46 -8.77
N TYR A 140 9.97 5.59 -9.12
CA TYR A 140 9.27 6.77 -9.61
C TYR A 140 9.80 7.13 -10.99
N THR A 141 8.90 7.24 -11.96
CA THR A 141 9.23 7.70 -13.31
C THR A 141 8.60 9.07 -13.52
N PRO A 142 9.40 10.16 -13.63
CA PRO A 142 8.88 11.48 -13.94
C PRO A 142 8.35 11.54 -15.39
N PRO A 143 7.48 12.51 -15.71
CA PRO A 143 6.92 12.64 -17.05
C PRO A 143 8.01 12.85 -18.10
N GLY A 144 8.15 11.91 -19.04
CA GLY A 144 9.16 11.94 -20.10
C GLY A 144 10.62 11.86 -19.64
N GLY A 145 10.87 11.55 -18.35
CA GLY A 145 12.21 11.45 -17.79
C GLY A 145 12.61 10.01 -17.44
N GLN A 146 13.84 9.87 -16.94
CA GLN A 146 14.36 8.57 -16.54
C GLN A 146 13.83 8.17 -15.15
N ALA A 147 13.48 6.90 -15.01
CA ALA A 147 13.07 6.31 -13.73
C ALA A 147 14.20 6.40 -12.69
N VAL A 148 13.80 6.64 -11.44
CA VAL A 148 14.65 6.54 -10.25
C VAL A 148 14.04 5.52 -9.29
N SER A 149 14.88 4.81 -8.55
CA SER A 149 14.41 3.74 -7.67
C SER A 149 15.21 3.65 -6.39
N THR A 150 14.56 3.14 -5.34
CA THR A 150 15.21 2.68 -4.12
C THR A 150 14.76 1.26 -3.82
N SER A 151 15.68 0.42 -3.35
CA SER A 151 15.43 -0.98 -3.02
C SER A 151 15.82 -1.23 -1.58
N VAL A 152 14.97 -1.94 -0.84
CA VAL A 152 15.20 -2.28 0.56
C VAL A 152 15.06 -3.79 0.72
N THR A 153 16.05 -4.42 1.37
CA THR A 153 16.03 -5.84 1.74
C THR A 153 15.60 -5.95 3.19
N LEU A 154 14.64 -6.82 3.51
CA LEU A 154 14.07 -6.89 4.87
C LEU A 154 15.12 -7.25 5.92
N THR A 155 16.05 -8.17 5.62
CA THR A 155 17.12 -8.57 6.56
C THR A 155 18.17 -7.51 6.84
N ASP A 156 18.16 -6.39 6.10
CA ASP A 156 19.03 -5.24 6.36
C ASP A 156 18.40 -4.28 7.39
N LEU A 157 17.18 -4.57 7.84
CA LEU A 157 16.41 -3.77 8.80
C LEU A 157 16.49 -4.35 10.22
N ASP A 158 16.11 -3.52 11.18
CA ASP A 158 15.95 -3.91 12.58
C ASP A 158 14.47 -4.18 12.87
N VAL A 159 14.19 -5.12 13.79
CA VAL A 159 12.86 -5.30 14.36
C VAL A 159 12.48 -4.00 15.07
N TYR A 160 11.32 -3.48 14.71
CA TYR A 160 10.84 -2.18 15.13
C TYR A 160 10.87 -2.01 16.66
N GLY A 161 11.48 -0.91 17.10
CA GLY A 161 11.62 -0.60 18.53
C GLY A 161 12.72 -1.37 19.26
N THR A 162 13.54 -2.16 18.54
CA THR A 162 14.63 -2.96 19.11
C THR A 162 15.94 -2.74 18.33
N ASN A 163 17.01 -3.46 18.70
CA ASN A 163 18.25 -3.56 17.93
C ASN A 163 18.44 -4.97 17.32
N ASP A 164 17.40 -5.81 17.38
CA ASP A 164 17.45 -7.15 16.81
C ASP A 164 17.24 -7.08 15.31
N ARG A 165 17.91 -7.96 14.56
CA ARG A 165 17.81 -7.96 13.10
C ARG A 165 16.59 -8.72 12.61
N ILE A 166 15.99 -8.21 11.54
CA ILE A 166 15.04 -8.99 10.75
C ILE A 166 15.77 -10.21 10.17
N THR A 167 15.11 -11.36 10.28
CA THR A 167 15.57 -12.66 9.75
C THR A 167 14.46 -13.28 8.92
N SER A 168 14.73 -14.44 8.30
CA SER A 168 13.72 -15.19 7.56
C SER A 168 12.51 -15.64 8.41
N ALA A 169 12.56 -15.52 9.74
CA ALA A 169 11.41 -15.77 10.62
C ALA A 169 10.35 -14.66 10.58
N TYR A 170 10.67 -13.52 9.98
CA TYR A 170 9.79 -12.36 9.81
C TYR A 170 9.38 -12.15 8.33
N GLU A 171 9.63 -13.14 7.48
CA GLU A 171 9.20 -13.15 6.08
C GLU A 171 7.92 -13.98 5.94
N SER A 172 6.96 -13.50 5.16
CA SER A 172 5.66 -14.15 5.03
C SER A 172 5.17 -14.09 3.58
N PRO A 173 4.51 -15.15 3.05
CA PRO A 173 3.87 -15.07 1.74
C PRO A 173 2.60 -14.22 1.86
N ILE A 174 2.22 -13.54 0.77
CA ILE A 174 0.90 -12.88 0.67
C ILE A 174 -0.03 -13.73 -0.19
N SER A 175 -1.29 -13.86 0.20
CA SER A 175 -2.32 -14.62 -0.52
C SER A 175 -3.42 -13.75 -1.11
N ALA A 176 -3.52 -12.51 -0.63
CA ALA A 176 -4.39 -11.48 -1.17
C ALA A 176 -3.74 -10.09 -1.04
N LEU A 177 -4.23 -9.14 -1.82
CA LEU A 177 -3.79 -7.76 -1.75
C LEU A 177 -4.90 -6.76 -2.08
N THR A 178 -4.72 -5.53 -1.60
CA THR A 178 -5.48 -4.34 -2.02
C THR A 178 -4.51 -3.19 -2.29
N LEU A 179 -4.90 -2.22 -3.12
CA LEU A 179 -4.21 -0.93 -3.22
C LEU A 179 -5.20 0.20 -2.90
N ASN A 180 -4.78 1.09 -2.00
CA ASN A 180 -5.52 2.29 -1.64
C ASN A 180 -4.70 3.56 -1.89
N ILE A 181 -5.37 4.60 -2.40
CA ILE A 181 -4.83 5.95 -2.60
C ILE A 181 -5.52 6.86 -1.58
N VAL A 182 -4.78 7.26 -0.57
CA VAL A 182 -5.30 7.87 0.67
C VAL A 182 -4.40 9.03 1.14
N GLY A 183 -4.66 9.57 2.34
CA GLY A 183 -3.75 10.52 3.00
C GLY A 183 -2.36 9.93 3.29
N ASP A 184 -1.50 10.74 3.89
CA ASP A 184 -0.10 10.39 4.14
C ASP A 184 0.10 9.27 5.19
N TYR A 185 -0.30 9.48 6.45
CA TYR A 185 -0.13 8.51 7.56
C TYR A 185 -0.97 8.89 8.81
N ASP A 186 -0.90 8.13 9.91
CA ASP A 186 -1.54 8.41 11.23
C ASP A 186 -3.08 8.52 11.19
N GLY A 187 -3.71 7.83 10.24
CA GLY A 187 -5.15 7.88 9.98
C GLY A 187 -5.60 9.21 9.38
N ASN A 188 -4.71 9.93 8.68
CA ASN A 188 -5.06 11.19 8.07
C ASN A 188 -5.97 11.03 6.84
N ASP A 189 -6.89 11.99 6.70
CA ASP A 189 -7.81 12.06 5.56
C ASP A 189 -7.23 12.95 4.45
N GLY A 190 -6.82 12.33 3.34
CA GLY A 190 -6.33 13.02 2.15
C GLY A 190 -7.46 13.76 1.42
N VAL A 191 -7.24 15.04 1.09
CA VAL A 191 -8.17 15.80 0.23
C VAL A 191 -7.43 16.19 -1.05
N PHE A 192 -7.91 15.68 -2.17
CA PHE A 192 -7.34 15.94 -3.49
C PHE A 192 -8.25 16.87 -4.31
N SER A 193 -7.65 17.81 -5.04
CA SER A 193 -8.38 18.71 -5.94
C SER A 193 -8.27 18.32 -7.42
N SER A 194 -7.36 17.41 -7.75
CA SER A 194 -7.17 16.83 -9.09
C SER A 194 -6.45 15.49 -8.94
N GLY A 195 -6.63 14.61 -9.92
CA GLY A 195 -6.00 13.29 -9.97
C GLY A 195 -6.87 12.30 -10.72
N SER A 196 -6.26 11.58 -11.64
CA SER A 196 -6.84 10.41 -12.28
C SER A 196 -5.76 9.59 -12.93
N GLY A 197 -6.06 8.33 -13.23
CA GLY A 197 -5.16 7.46 -13.96
C GLY A 197 -5.54 6.01 -13.85
N THR A 198 -4.53 5.13 -13.90
CA THR A 198 -4.73 3.68 -13.79
C THR A 198 -3.84 3.07 -12.72
N ILE A 199 -4.32 1.98 -12.14
CA ILE A 199 -3.54 1.03 -11.35
C ILE A 199 -3.43 -0.24 -12.19
N VAL A 200 -2.22 -0.69 -12.47
CA VAL A 200 -1.95 -1.94 -13.20
C VAL A 200 -1.26 -2.90 -12.25
N TYR A 201 -1.93 -4.01 -11.97
CA TYR A 201 -1.41 -5.11 -11.18
C TYR A 201 -0.86 -6.16 -12.13
N THR A 202 0.41 -6.54 -11.99
CA THR A 202 1.00 -7.69 -12.67
C THR A 202 1.51 -8.68 -11.65
N ALA A 203 1.26 -9.98 -11.86
CA ALA A 203 1.79 -11.06 -11.02
C ALA A 203 2.23 -12.26 -11.88
N ALA A 204 3.00 -13.18 -11.28
CA ALA A 204 3.46 -14.39 -11.96
C ALA A 204 2.34 -15.41 -12.20
N GLN A 205 1.26 -15.33 -11.42
CA GLN A 205 0.10 -16.18 -11.50
C GLN A 205 -1.17 -15.35 -11.72
N PRO A 206 -2.22 -15.94 -12.33
CA PRO A 206 -3.50 -15.27 -12.48
C PRO A 206 -4.08 -14.80 -11.13
N LEU A 207 -4.68 -13.62 -11.12
CA LEU A 207 -5.38 -13.07 -9.96
C LEU A 207 -6.88 -13.02 -10.22
N THR A 208 -7.64 -13.37 -9.19
CA THR A 208 -9.09 -13.25 -9.11
C THR A 208 -9.49 -11.99 -8.35
N VAL A 209 -10.49 -11.28 -8.87
CA VAL A 209 -11.09 -10.10 -8.23
C VAL A 209 -12.18 -10.53 -7.26
N LEU A 210 -12.08 -10.11 -6.00
CA LEU A 210 -12.99 -10.46 -4.91
C LEU A 210 -13.56 -9.19 -4.25
N THR A 211 -14.81 -9.26 -3.84
CA THR A 211 -15.56 -8.15 -3.20
C THR A 211 -15.56 -8.20 -1.68
N THR A 212 -15.10 -9.31 -1.12
CA THR A 212 -14.97 -9.54 0.31
C THR A 212 -13.56 -10.02 0.60
N GLU A 213 -13.07 -9.68 1.78
CA GLU A 213 -11.82 -10.22 2.27
C GLU A 213 -11.87 -11.76 2.26
N PRO A 214 -10.83 -12.46 1.74
CA PRO A 214 -10.87 -13.91 1.68
C PRO A 214 -10.72 -14.55 3.05
N SER A 215 -11.49 -15.61 3.34
CA SER A 215 -11.46 -16.29 4.65
C SER A 215 -10.15 -17.04 4.97
N TYR A 216 -9.16 -16.99 4.08
CA TYR A 216 -7.86 -17.62 4.23
C TYR A 216 -6.74 -16.60 4.50
N THR A 217 -7.08 -15.33 4.73
CA THR A 217 -6.14 -14.31 5.19
C THR A 217 -6.04 -14.32 6.72
N ALA A 218 -4.82 -14.14 7.23
CA ALA A 218 -4.54 -14.13 8.67
C ALA A 218 -4.88 -12.79 9.37
N PHE A 219 -5.17 -11.76 8.58
CA PHE A 219 -5.61 -10.44 9.01
C PHE A 219 -7.03 -10.23 8.48
N GLN A 220 -7.84 -9.41 9.16
CA GLN A 220 -9.24 -9.15 8.83
C GLN A 220 -9.59 -7.66 8.99
N ASP A 221 -8.77 -6.79 8.40
CA ASP A 221 -8.97 -5.33 8.47
C ASP A 221 -8.24 -4.62 7.30
N GLY A 222 -8.13 -3.30 7.34
CA GLY A 222 -7.44 -2.51 6.35
C GLY A 222 -6.77 -1.28 6.91
N THR A 223 -6.50 -0.33 6.03
CA THR A 223 -5.86 0.94 6.40
C THR A 223 -6.84 1.94 7.00
N GLY A 224 -6.37 2.69 7.99
CA GLY A 224 -7.11 3.75 8.66
C GLY A 224 -7.06 5.11 7.94
N GLU A 225 -6.13 5.35 7.02
CA GLU A 225 -6.09 6.61 6.26
C GLU A 225 -7.20 6.64 5.21
N THR A 226 -7.88 7.77 5.03
CA THR A 226 -8.95 7.90 4.03
C THR A 226 -8.60 8.94 2.96
N ALA A 227 -9.39 9.02 1.89
CA ALA A 227 -9.37 10.14 0.95
C ALA A 227 -10.66 10.28 0.15
N ASN A 228 -10.73 11.32 -0.69
CA ASN A 228 -11.80 11.55 -1.67
C ASN A 228 -11.55 10.83 -3.01
N THR A 229 -10.75 9.76 -3.02
CA THR A 229 -10.45 8.94 -4.21
C THR A 229 -11.60 7.98 -4.51
N VAL A 230 -11.79 7.67 -5.80
CA VAL A 230 -12.76 6.69 -6.28
C VAL A 230 -12.09 5.74 -7.27
N TYR A 231 -12.49 4.47 -7.24
CA TYR A 231 -11.95 3.45 -8.15
C TYR A 231 -13.00 2.98 -9.16
N GLY A 232 -12.54 2.66 -10.36
CA GLY A 232 -13.36 2.01 -11.37
C GLY A 232 -13.60 0.54 -11.03
N GLU A 233 -14.68 -0.01 -11.57
CA GLU A 233 -14.97 -1.44 -11.49
C GLU A 233 -13.88 -2.26 -12.19
N LEU A 234 -13.52 -3.39 -11.59
CA LEU A 234 -12.61 -4.35 -12.19
C LEU A 234 -13.38 -5.38 -13.04
N PRO A 235 -12.77 -5.89 -14.13
CA PRO A 235 -13.35 -6.99 -14.89
C PRO A 235 -13.38 -8.27 -14.04
N VAL A 236 -14.32 -9.17 -14.33
CA VAL A 236 -14.17 -10.57 -13.93
C VAL A 236 -12.88 -11.06 -14.59
N SER A 237 -11.91 -11.47 -13.78
CA SER A 237 -10.56 -11.74 -14.23
C SER A 237 -10.01 -13.00 -13.58
N ASP A 238 -9.25 -13.74 -14.39
CA ASP A 238 -8.28 -14.77 -14.00
C ASP A 238 -7.05 -14.49 -14.87
N SER A 239 -6.36 -13.39 -14.54
CA SER A 239 -5.35 -12.77 -15.41
C SER A 239 -4.10 -12.43 -14.61
N THR A 240 -2.95 -12.61 -15.24
CA THR A 240 -1.65 -12.15 -14.71
C THR A 240 -1.52 -10.63 -14.75
N THR A 241 -2.42 -9.94 -15.46
CA THR A 241 -2.47 -8.47 -15.53
C THR A 241 -3.90 -7.98 -15.36
N ILE A 242 -4.11 -7.10 -14.39
CA ILE A 242 -5.40 -6.46 -14.09
C ILE A 242 -5.20 -4.95 -14.11
N THR A 243 -6.12 -4.21 -14.73
CA THR A 243 -6.07 -2.75 -14.78
C THR A 243 -7.34 -2.15 -14.18
N GLN A 244 -7.17 -1.23 -13.24
CA GLN A 244 -8.23 -0.44 -12.62
C GLN A 244 -8.04 1.02 -12.96
N THR A 245 -9.10 1.76 -13.25
CA THR A 245 -9.04 3.22 -13.30
C THR A 245 -9.21 3.81 -11.90
N TRP A 246 -8.67 5.00 -11.65
CA TRP A 246 -8.93 5.75 -10.43
C TRP A 246 -9.12 7.24 -10.75
N GLY A 247 -9.77 7.97 -9.85
CA GLY A 247 -9.99 9.41 -9.95
C GLY A 247 -10.34 10.03 -8.61
N ILE A 248 -10.71 11.31 -8.64
CA ILE A 248 -11.20 12.05 -7.46
C ILE A 248 -12.72 12.23 -7.56
N SER A 249 -13.41 12.03 -6.44
CA SER A 249 -14.85 12.28 -6.33
C SER A 249 -15.18 13.75 -6.61
N ALA A 250 -16.24 13.99 -7.40
CA ALA A 250 -16.75 15.33 -7.68
C ALA A 250 -17.27 16.06 -6.42
N GLU A 251 -17.62 15.30 -5.36
CA GLU A 251 -18.09 15.85 -4.08
C GLU A 251 -16.95 16.44 -3.24
N GLY A 252 -15.69 16.13 -3.58
CA GLY A 252 -14.49 16.70 -2.96
C GLY A 252 -14.24 16.32 -1.50
N SER A 253 -15.22 15.74 -0.79
CA SER A 253 -15.07 15.27 0.59
C SER A 253 -14.47 13.86 0.63
N PRO A 254 -13.59 13.54 1.61
CA PRO A 254 -13.15 12.18 1.83
C PRO A 254 -14.35 11.25 1.97
N PHE A 255 -14.36 10.18 1.18
CA PHE A 255 -15.34 9.12 1.39
C PHE A 255 -14.83 8.30 2.57
N ILE A 256 -15.57 8.27 3.67
CA ILE A 256 -15.24 7.40 4.80
C ILE A 256 -15.68 5.99 4.39
N GLY A 257 -14.72 5.19 3.91
CA GLY A 257 -14.94 3.76 3.74
C GLY A 257 -15.17 3.10 5.10
N PRO A 258 -15.79 1.92 5.15
CA PRO A 258 -16.19 1.28 6.41
C PRO A 258 -15.11 0.43 7.08
N ALA A 259 -13.86 0.46 6.60
CA ALA A 259 -12.77 -0.19 7.32
C ALA A 259 -12.56 0.55 8.65
N VAL A 260 -12.63 -0.18 9.76
CA VAL A 260 -12.22 0.29 11.08
C VAL A 260 -10.69 0.23 11.15
N GLY A 261 -10.03 0.78 10.12
CA GLY A 261 -8.69 0.39 9.75
C GLY A 261 -7.61 0.74 10.77
N HIS A 262 -6.51 0.01 10.69
CA HIS A 262 -5.30 0.28 11.43
C HIS A 262 -4.62 1.53 10.89
N LYS A 263 -4.39 2.51 11.76
CA LYS A 263 -3.63 3.70 11.41
C LYS A 263 -2.22 3.32 11.04
N LEU A 264 -1.72 3.86 9.93
CA LEU A 264 -0.29 3.87 9.68
C LEU A 264 0.40 4.53 10.86
N PRO A 265 1.38 3.88 11.49
CA PRO A 265 2.15 4.46 12.55
C PRO A 265 3.00 5.58 11.95
N ILE A 266 3.20 6.63 12.74
CA ILE A 266 3.96 7.82 12.30
C ILE A 266 5.32 7.38 11.73
N PRO A 267 5.63 7.71 10.46
CA PRO A 267 6.87 7.31 9.82
C PRO A 267 8.07 7.96 10.50
N PRO A 268 9.28 7.36 10.41
CA PRO A 268 10.49 7.86 11.05
C PRO A 268 10.76 9.36 10.85
N SER A 269 10.67 9.88 9.62
CA SER A 269 10.86 11.31 9.31
C SER A 269 9.89 12.22 10.07
N ALA A 270 8.63 11.83 10.20
CA ALA A 270 7.61 12.62 10.90
C ALA A 270 7.87 12.70 12.42
N ARG A 271 8.45 11.65 13.01
CA ARG A 271 8.84 11.65 14.44
C ARG A 271 9.94 12.68 14.73
N GLN A 272 10.87 12.88 13.81
CA GLN A 272 11.95 13.86 13.97
C GLN A 272 11.40 15.30 13.97
N LYS A 273 10.44 15.61 13.07
CA LYS A 273 9.76 16.92 13.04
C LYS A 273 9.00 17.22 14.35
N LYS A 274 8.31 16.23 14.92
CA LYS A 274 7.59 16.38 16.21
C LYS A 274 8.53 16.63 17.41
N LYS A 275 9.76 16.09 17.40
CA LYS A 275 10.76 16.34 18.47
C LYS A 275 11.36 17.75 18.44
N GLY A 276 11.27 18.46 17.31
CA GLY A 276 11.82 19.82 17.14
C GLY A 276 10.86 20.96 17.50
N GLN A 277 9.67 20.66 18.04
CA GLN A 277 8.63 21.66 18.36
C GLN A 277 8.36 21.82 19.88
N ASN A 278 9.30 21.39 20.75
CA ASN A 278 9.23 21.63 22.20
C ASN A 278 10.02 22.86 22.63
#